data_AF-A0A484ZD70-F1
#
_entry.id   AF-A0A484ZD70-F1
#
_cell.length_a   1.000
_cell.length_b   1.000
_cell.length_c   1.000
_cell.angle_alpha   90.00
_cell.angle_beta   90.00
_cell.angle_gamma   90.00
#
_symmetry.space_group_name_H-M   'P 1'
#
loop_
_entity.id
_entity.type
_entity.pdbx_description
1 polymer ?
#
loop_
_entity_poly.entity_id
_entity_poly.type
_entity_poly.pdbx_seq_one_letter_code
_entity_poly.pdbx_strand_id
1 'polypeptide(L)'
;MTAAVVLAEKANSFTNTGKIIANSITAGAMSFDGTINTVVLNDTGAEIQGVVALNGGKNNFTNKGLITGTISAADNDNTMLFDTGSTLTGKVTLGQGNNQVTLNGTAHTDEVTAGSGVNTFIIKGTGATYNLLDGGLGVEDSLVFDAATHTIAQAVKLQNFEHLKLKNQSTVILNEALILTDGGTGTGAVDIESGSEMAIKPTLAGDFVFNPLLTGAGILSAELDADTSAFNLSTHVGSGFKGTLRLSTSSFNLANVNASVLSQATLQSDSGNTTTVGTGVQNIGGLTINGGKLLLALLCLATKVSENSIVTSATGTLDIRGTGIVQVTMPIEVINDVPALDTRKSLFEQDDETTLVKLVTAEGNVLGNGSAILLNDENGNVISNAQTFDINQNGTLVAEGTYDYKLMNGDGNTVDGLYIGYGLTQLDLQGTADDALILTSNAGATGKASDLSAKVTGTGDLAIESGTQTVSLSNKLNDYTGDTTVRNGTLVMANDNVLGKTANLTVENGATFKNQRSCRQLQPDRRCVKYS
;
A
#
# COMPACT_ATOMS: atom_id res chain seq x y z
N MET A 1 -32.10 27.34 39.48
CA MET A 1 -30.71 27.29 38.99
C MET A 1 -29.91 28.33 39.76
N THR A 2 -28.75 27.97 40.30
CA THR A 2 -27.76 28.95 40.78
C THR A 2 -27.26 29.75 39.58
N ALA A 3 -27.07 31.07 39.75
CA ALA A 3 -26.49 31.92 38.71
C ALA A 3 -25.12 31.38 38.28
N ALA A 4 -24.79 31.55 37.00
CA ALA A 4 -23.47 31.18 36.51
C ALA A 4 -22.38 32.04 37.18
N VAL A 5 -21.17 31.49 37.34
CA VAL A 5 -20.01 32.25 37.85
C VAL A 5 -19.74 33.48 36.96
N VAL A 6 -19.85 33.31 35.64
CA VAL A 6 -19.74 34.38 34.65
C VAL A 6 -21.03 34.48 33.84
N LEU A 7 -21.66 35.66 33.87
CA LEU A 7 -22.77 36.03 32.98
C LEU A 7 -22.25 36.97 31.90
N ALA A 8 -22.23 36.50 30.65
CA ALA A 8 -21.62 37.16 29.50
C ALA A 8 -22.66 37.55 28.44
N GLU A 9 -23.83 38.02 28.87
CA GLU A 9 -25.05 38.22 28.07
C GLU A 9 -24.92 39.13 26.83
N LYS A 10 -23.81 39.85 26.64
CA LYS A 10 -23.58 40.63 25.40
C LYS A 10 -22.15 40.56 24.89
N ALA A 11 -21.36 39.62 25.40
CA ALA A 11 -19.98 39.46 25.00
C ALA A 11 -19.91 38.67 23.68
N ASN A 12 -19.52 39.33 22.60
CA ASN A 12 -19.22 38.67 21.34
C ASN A 12 -17.86 37.92 21.36
N SER A 13 -17.01 38.24 22.33
CA SER A 13 -15.71 37.62 22.55
C SER A 13 -15.43 37.49 24.04
N PHE A 14 -14.89 36.35 24.45
CA PHE A 14 -14.48 36.08 25.82
C PHE A 14 -13.18 35.27 25.83
N THR A 15 -12.23 35.65 26.67
CA THR A 15 -10.97 34.91 26.86
C THR A 15 -10.74 34.62 28.33
N ASN A 16 -10.67 33.34 28.68
CA ASN A 16 -10.24 32.88 30.00
C ASN A 16 -8.75 32.55 29.98
N THR A 17 -7.98 33.22 30.83
CA THR A 17 -6.56 32.92 31.08
C THR A 17 -6.31 32.38 32.50
N GLY A 18 -7.38 32.20 33.28
CA GLY A 18 -7.32 31.79 34.68
C GLY A 18 -8.27 30.63 34.99
N LYS A 19 -8.90 30.66 36.16
CA LYS A 19 -9.82 29.62 36.61
C LYS A 19 -11.24 30.15 36.77
N ILE A 20 -12.21 29.46 36.18
CA ILE A 20 -13.64 29.70 36.38
C ILE A 20 -14.23 28.44 37.02
N ILE A 21 -14.47 28.50 38.32
CA ILE A 21 -14.82 27.33 39.13
C ILE A 21 -16.23 27.49 39.68
N ALA A 22 -17.18 26.73 39.13
CA ALA A 22 -18.52 26.62 39.69
C ALA A 22 -18.55 25.65 40.89
N ASN A 23 -19.64 25.68 41.65
CA ASN A 23 -19.81 24.83 42.85
C ASN A 23 -19.79 23.32 42.56
N SER A 24 -20.04 22.92 41.31
CA SER A 24 -19.95 21.53 40.84
C SER A 24 -19.77 21.52 39.32
N ILE A 25 -19.43 20.35 38.76
CA ILE A 25 -19.33 20.13 37.31
C ILE A 25 -20.66 20.33 36.56
N THR A 26 -21.79 20.33 37.27
CA THR A 26 -23.15 20.53 36.72
C THR A 26 -23.70 21.93 37.00
N ALA A 27 -23.01 22.76 37.77
CA ALA A 27 -23.40 24.14 38.04
C ALA A 27 -22.90 25.07 36.91
N GLY A 28 -23.60 26.18 36.66
CA GLY A 28 -23.22 27.14 35.62
C GLY A 28 -21.85 27.77 35.91
N ALA A 29 -20.87 27.51 35.03
CA ALA A 29 -19.60 28.22 35.02
C ALA A 29 -19.71 29.50 34.21
N MET A 30 -20.27 29.40 32.99
CA MET A 30 -20.42 30.51 32.06
C MET A 30 -21.77 30.44 31.34
N SER A 31 -22.41 31.58 31.11
CA SER A 31 -23.61 31.69 30.27
C SER A 31 -23.52 32.90 29.35
N PHE A 32 -23.82 32.70 28.07
CA PHE A 32 -23.86 33.74 27.04
C PHE A 32 -25.31 34.05 26.63
N ASP A 33 -25.54 35.03 25.76
CA ASP A 33 -26.88 35.33 25.23
C ASP A 33 -27.07 34.64 23.88
N GLY A 34 -28.24 34.03 23.68
CA GLY A 34 -28.54 33.28 22.46
C GLY A 34 -28.86 34.11 21.22
N THR A 35 -28.85 35.43 21.31
CA THR A 35 -29.08 36.36 20.19
C THR A 35 -27.79 36.83 19.52
N ILE A 36 -26.62 36.48 20.08
CA ILE A 36 -25.32 36.91 19.58
C ILE A 36 -24.44 35.73 19.20
N ASN A 37 -23.59 35.94 18.20
CA ASN A 37 -22.50 35.02 17.89
C ASN A 37 -21.38 35.22 18.90
N THR A 38 -20.89 34.15 19.52
CA THR A 38 -19.84 34.25 20.53
C THR A 38 -18.54 33.59 20.07
N VAL A 39 -17.42 34.21 20.42
CA VAL A 39 -16.08 33.64 20.28
C VAL A 39 -15.49 33.45 21.67
N VAL A 40 -15.22 32.22 22.06
CA VAL A 40 -14.73 31.90 23.41
C VAL A 40 -13.40 31.18 23.31
N LEU A 41 -12.41 31.66 24.07
CA LEU A 41 -11.12 31.03 24.22
C LEU A 41 -10.89 30.66 25.69
N ASN A 42 -10.76 29.37 25.98
CA ASN A 42 -10.15 28.88 27.21
C ASN A 42 -8.66 28.65 26.93
N ASP A 43 -7.81 29.59 27.34
CA ASP A 43 -6.40 29.63 26.93
C ASP A 43 -5.55 28.56 27.64
N THR A 44 -4.29 28.47 27.23
CA THR A 44 -3.33 27.49 27.74
C THR A 44 -3.15 27.64 29.25
N GLY A 45 -3.33 26.54 29.99
CA GLY A 45 -3.27 26.53 31.46
C GLY A 45 -4.52 27.07 32.16
N ALA A 46 -5.52 27.55 31.41
CA ALA A 46 -6.79 27.98 31.95
C ALA A 46 -7.70 26.79 32.29
N GLU A 47 -8.55 26.96 33.30
CA GLU A 47 -9.42 25.91 33.83
C GLU A 47 -10.87 26.39 33.91
N ILE A 48 -11.80 25.56 33.45
CA ILE A 48 -13.24 25.75 33.65
C ILE A 48 -13.81 24.52 34.34
N GLN A 49 -14.45 24.69 35.49
CA GLN A 49 -15.24 23.66 36.16
C GLN A 49 -16.71 24.08 36.15
N GLY A 50 -17.57 23.28 35.53
CA GLY A 50 -19.01 23.52 35.42
C GLY A 50 -19.53 23.58 33.98
N VAL A 51 -20.77 24.05 33.83
CA VAL A 51 -21.47 24.15 32.55
C VAL A 51 -21.13 25.47 31.84
N VAL A 52 -20.70 25.36 30.59
CA VAL A 52 -20.53 26.47 29.64
C VAL A 52 -21.72 26.48 28.70
N ALA A 53 -22.67 27.38 28.95
CA ALA A 53 -23.85 27.58 28.12
C ALA A 53 -23.57 28.66 27.06
N LEU A 54 -23.20 28.23 25.85
CA LEU A 54 -23.03 29.12 24.69
C LEU A 54 -24.38 29.66 24.20
N ASN A 55 -25.46 28.93 24.49
CA ASN A 55 -26.83 29.25 24.07
C ASN A 55 -26.94 29.35 22.53
N GLY A 56 -27.85 30.18 22.01
CA GLY A 56 -28.04 30.38 20.57
C GLY A 56 -26.88 31.11 19.88
N GLY A 57 -27.09 31.52 18.63
CA GLY A 57 -26.08 32.16 17.80
C GLY A 57 -25.09 31.17 17.17
N LYS A 58 -24.25 31.68 16.26
CA LYS A 58 -23.16 30.90 15.66
C LYS A 58 -21.91 31.02 16.50
N ASN A 59 -21.61 29.99 17.29
CA ASN A 59 -20.57 30.07 18.31
C ASN A 59 -19.27 29.42 17.86
N ASN A 60 -18.15 30.05 18.23
CA ASN A 60 -16.79 29.53 18.03
C ASN A 60 -16.12 29.36 19.39
N PHE A 61 -15.93 28.12 19.84
CA PHE A 61 -15.28 27.81 21.10
C PHE A 61 -13.92 27.18 20.85
N THR A 62 -12.87 27.68 21.50
CA THR A 62 -11.53 27.10 21.48
C THR A 62 -11.10 26.73 22.89
N ASN A 63 -10.74 25.47 23.10
CA ASN A 63 -10.10 24.99 24.31
C ASN A 63 -8.62 24.73 24.08
N LYS A 64 -7.76 25.33 24.90
CA LYS A 64 -6.32 25.03 25.02
C LYS A 64 -5.93 24.58 26.44
N GLY A 65 -6.91 24.54 27.35
CA GLY A 65 -6.73 24.23 28.76
C GLY A 65 -7.56 23.02 29.21
N LEU A 66 -7.96 23.05 30.48
CA LEU A 66 -8.76 22.00 31.12
C LEU A 66 -10.22 22.44 31.28
N ILE A 67 -11.15 21.55 30.90
CA ILE A 67 -12.57 21.70 31.19
C ILE A 67 -13.08 20.45 31.92
N THR A 68 -13.67 20.66 33.09
CA THR A 68 -14.34 19.63 33.90
C THR A 68 -15.82 19.97 34.01
N GLY A 69 -16.63 19.45 33.08
CA GLY A 69 -18.05 19.79 32.97
C GLY A 69 -18.56 19.73 31.54
N THR A 70 -19.65 20.45 31.27
CA THR A 70 -20.36 20.37 29.98
C THR A 70 -20.20 21.66 29.18
N ILE A 71 -20.08 21.55 27.87
CA ILE A 71 -20.32 22.66 26.94
C ILE A 71 -21.63 22.40 26.20
N SER A 72 -22.54 23.36 26.21
CA SER A 72 -23.81 23.26 25.47
C SER A 72 -23.98 24.46 24.55
N ALA A 73 -24.17 24.19 23.26
CA ALA A 73 -24.62 25.15 22.27
C ALA A 73 -26.04 24.79 21.82
N ALA A 74 -26.89 25.80 21.59
CA ALA A 74 -28.22 25.59 21.04
C ALA A 74 -28.17 25.51 19.50
N ASP A 75 -29.34 25.43 18.87
CA ASP A 75 -29.48 25.36 17.42
C ASP A 75 -28.80 26.54 16.73
N ASN A 76 -27.90 26.25 15.80
CA ASN A 76 -27.20 27.10 14.82
C ASN A 76 -25.90 26.37 14.41
N ASP A 77 -25.15 26.94 13.46
CA ASP A 77 -23.81 26.43 13.13
C ASP A 77 -22.83 26.76 14.25
N ASN A 78 -22.25 25.75 14.90
CA ASN A 78 -21.25 25.93 15.96
C ASN A 78 -19.90 25.30 15.57
N THR A 79 -18.81 25.96 15.94
CA THR A 79 -17.44 25.47 15.75
C THR A 79 -16.76 25.25 17.09
N MET A 80 -16.28 24.03 17.33
CA MET A 80 -15.52 23.64 18.52
C MET A 80 -14.11 23.25 18.11
N LEU A 81 -13.10 23.89 18.71
CA LEU A 81 -11.69 23.56 18.52
C LEU A 81 -11.08 23.13 19.86
N PHE A 82 -10.64 21.89 19.93
CA PHE A 82 -9.82 21.37 21.02
C PHE A 82 -8.37 21.33 20.54
N ASP A 83 -7.57 22.27 21.02
CA ASP A 83 -6.19 22.41 20.60
C ASP A 83 -5.28 21.39 21.29
N THR A 84 -4.04 21.27 20.81
CA THR A 84 -3.05 20.32 21.30
C THR A 84 -2.86 20.45 22.82
N GLY A 85 -2.95 19.33 23.54
CA GLY A 85 -2.80 19.26 24.99
C GLY A 85 -4.03 19.70 25.80
N SER A 86 -5.10 20.15 25.14
CA SER A 86 -6.35 20.47 25.82
C SER A 86 -7.09 19.21 26.30
N THR A 87 -7.88 19.35 27.36
CA THR A 87 -8.63 18.24 27.95
C THR A 87 -10.05 18.68 28.30
N LEU A 88 -11.04 17.88 27.90
CA LEU A 88 -12.42 17.96 28.36
C LEU A 88 -12.84 16.60 28.93
N THR A 89 -13.22 16.58 30.22
CA THR A 89 -13.62 15.35 30.96
C THR A 89 -15.14 15.30 31.21
N GLY A 90 -15.91 15.83 30.27
CA GLY A 90 -17.36 15.80 30.34
C GLY A 90 -17.96 15.73 28.94
N LYS A 91 -19.04 16.48 28.71
CA LYS A 91 -19.79 16.38 27.45
C LYS A 91 -19.82 17.70 26.69
N VAL A 92 -19.71 17.62 25.37
CA VAL A 92 -20.15 18.67 24.45
C VAL A 92 -21.48 18.25 23.84
N THR A 93 -22.48 19.13 23.90
CA THR A 93 -23.75 18.96 23.18
C THR A 93 -23.93 20.14 22.24
N LEU A 94 -24.02 19.88 20.95
CA LEU A 94 -24.31 20.89 19.93
C LEU A 94 -25.76 20.73 19.47
N GLY A 95 -26.44 21.86 19.25
CA GLY A 95 -27.81 21.87 18.73
C GLY A 95 -27.89 21.51 17.25
N GLN A 96 -29.08 21.69 16.67
CA GLN A 96 -29.29 21.53 15.23
C GLN A 96 -28.45 22.54 14.43
N GLY A 97 -28.09 22.20 13.20
CA GLY A 97 -27.29 23.06 12.32
C GLY A 97 -26.03 22.36 11.84
N ASN A 98 -25.21 23.06 11.07
CA ASN A 98 -23.99 22.49 10.52
C ASN A 98 -22.84 22.73 11.49
N ASN A 99 -22.59 21.76 12.37
CA ASN A 99 -21.58 21.90 13.40
C ASN A 99 -20.21 21.39 12.92
N GLN A 100 -19.14 22.00 13.42
CA GLN A 100 -17.78 21.57 13.18
C GLN A 100 -17.05 21.33 14.50
N VAL A 101 -16.40 20.19 14.64
CA VAL A 101 -15.58 19.84 15.80
C VAL A 101 -14.19 19.45 15.33
N THR A 102 -13.16 20.03 15.91
CA THR A 102 -11.76 19.71 15.57
C THR A 102 -10.98 19.33 16.83
N LEU A 103 -10.32 18.18 16.81
CA LEU A 103 -9.35 17.74 17.81
C LEU A 103 -7.95 17.80 17.18
N ASN A 104 -7.10 18.70 17.66
CA ASN A 104 -5.72 18.84 17.20
C ASN A 104 -4.75 18.09 18.11
N GLY A 105 -3.79 17.39 17.50
CA GLY A 105 -2.66 16.78 18.21
C GLY A 105 -3.15 15.90 19.34
N THR A 106 -2.66 16.16 20.55
CA THR A 106 -2.95 15.37 21.76
C THR A 106 -4.22 15.79 22.51
N ALA A 107 -5.15 16.50 21.87
CA ALA A 107 -6.42 16.89 22.49
C ALA A 107 -7.21 15.67 22.99
N HIS A 108 -7.88 15.85 24.13
CA HIS A 108 -8.79 14.85 24.69
C HIS A 108 -10.19 15.42 24.92
N THR A 109 -11.22 14.67 24.51
CA THR A 109 -12.63 14.94 24.84
C THR A 109 -13.32 13.66 25.25
N ASP A 110 -13.94 13.60 26.43
CA ASP A 110 -14.74 12.43 26.82
C ASP A 110 -15.87 12.19 25.81
N GLU A 111 -16.83 13.11 25.69
CA GLU A 111 -18.00 12.94 24.82
C GLU A 111 -18.31 14.21 24.03
N VAL A 112 -18.60 14.04 22.73
CA VAL A 112 -19.11 15.09 21.86
C VAL A 112 -20.27 14.54 21.05
N THR A 113 -21.44 15.18 21.18
CA THR A 113 -22.66 14.85 20.42
C THR A 113 -23.13 16.08 19.64
N ALA A 114 -23.29 15.93 18.32
CA ALA A 114 -23.91 16.94 17.48
C ALA A 114 -25.42 16.70 17.30
N GLY A 115 -26.13 17.76 16.90
CA GLY A 115 -27.56 17.70 16.57
C GLY A 115 -27.80 17.28 15.12
N SER A 116 -29.05 17.36 14.67
CA SER A 116 -29.37 17.14 13.25
C SER A 116 -28.77 18.26 12.38
N GLY A 117 -28.25 17.91 11.22
CA GLY A 117 -27.65 18.85 10.28
C GLY A 117 -26.63 18.15 9.41
N VAL A 118 -25.67 18.90 8.88
CA VAL A 118 -24.46 18.33 8.26
C VAL A 118 -23.27 18.68 9.13
N ASN A 119 -22.86 17.72 9.95
CA ASN A 119 -21.82 17.89 10.95
C ASN A 119 -20.48 17.37 10.42
N THR A 120 -19.39 17.99 10.86
CA THR A 120 -18.03 17.59 10.48
C THR A 120 -17.14 17.52 11.69
N PHE A 121 -16.60 16.33 11.95
CA PHE A 121 -15.59 16.09 12.97
C PHE A 121 -14.24 15.91 12.29
N ILE A 122 -13.21 16.57 12.80
CA ILE A 122 -11.85 16.55 12.24
C ILE A 122 -10.88 16.13 13.33
N ILE A 123 -10.19 15.01 13.11
CA ILE A 123 -9.05 14.57 13.92
C ILE A 123 -7.79 14.93 13.15
N LYS A 124 -6.95 15.79 13.73
CA LYS A 124 -5.77 16.34 13.06
C LYS A 124 -4.49 16.00 13.78
N GLY A 125 -3.50 15.49 13.05
CA GLY A 125 -2.22 15.11 13.63
C GLY A 125 -2.30 13.85 14.48
N THR A 126 -1.44 13.74 15.49
CA THR A 126 -1.26 12.49 16.25
C THR A 126 -1.62 12.66 17.72
N GLY A 127 -2.24 11.63 18.30
CA GLY A 127 -2.46 11.52 19.75
C GLY A 127 -3.82 11.94 20.27
N ALA A 128 -4.76 12.36 19.42
CA ALA A 128 -6.10 12.74 19.86
C ALA A 128 -6.81 11.54 20.47
N THR A 129 -7.57 11.76 21.54
CA THR A 129 -8.32 10.69 22.23
C THR A 129 -9.73 11.13 22.57
N TYR A 130 -10.65 10.17 22.59
CA TYR A 130 -12.05 10.39 22.93
C TYR A 130 -12.73 9.11 23.45
N ASN A 131 -13.82 9.28 24.20
CA ASN A 131 -14.67 8.15 24.60
C ASN A 131 -15.88 7.99 23.67
N LEU A 132 -16.43 9.10 23.17
CA LEU A 132 -17.51 9.09 22.16
C LEU A 132 -17.46 10.34 21.28
N LEU A 133 -17.49 10.14 19.96
CA LEU A 133 -17.87 11.15 18.98
C LEU A 133 -19.15 10.68 18.29
N ASP A 134 -20.18 11.50 18.35
CA ASP A 134 -21.48 11.24 17.75
C ASP A 134 -21.82 12.37 16.78
N GLY A 135 -21.92 12.03 15.49
CA GLY A 135 -22.22 12.94 14.40
C GLY A 135 -23.62 13.55 14.46
N GLY A 136 -24.52 12.98 15.28
CA GLY A 136 -25.92 13.38 15.36
C GLY A 136 -26.79 12.64 14.35
N LEU A 137 -28.09 12.96 14.33
CA LEU A 137 -29.06 12.32 13.42
C LEU A 137 -29.13 13.03 12.05
N GLY A 138 -28.00 13.57 11.59
CA GLY A 138 -27.86 14.10 10.24
C GLY A 138 -27.73 12.96 9.24
N VAL A 139 -27.87 13.27 7.95
CA VAL A 139 -27.76 12.25 6.88
C VAL A 139 -26.49 12.38 6.04
N GLU A 140 -25.58 13.28 6.41
CA GLU A 140 -24.35 13.58 5.67
C GLU A 140 -23.16 13.87 6.62
N ASP A 141 -23.20 13.33 7.84
CA ASP A 141 -22.22 13.60 8.87
C ASP A 141 -20.86 12.98 8.51
N SER A 142 -19.80 13.76 8.68
CA SER A 142 -18.45 13.41 8.24
C SER A 142 -17.45 13.35 9.39
N LEU A 143 -16.70 12.25 9.48
CA LEU A 143 -15.47 12.15 10.25
C LEU A 143 -14.26 12.24 9.32
N VAL A 144 -13.38 13.20 9.54
CA VAL A 144 -12.21 13.48 8.72
C VAL A 144 -10.93 13.27 9.54
N PHE A 145 -10.08 12.38 9.07
CA PHE A 145 -8.69 12.27 9.52
C PHE A 145 -7.81 13.11 8.60
N ASP A 146 -7.14 14.12 9.16
CA ASP A 146 -6.33 15.09 8.41
C ASP A 146 -4.87 15.07 8.92
N ALA A 147 -3.95 14.59 8.07
CA ALA A 147 -2.56 14.35 8.43
C ALA A 147 -2.42 13.58 9.76
N ALA A 148 -3.34 12.62 9.98
CA ALA A 148 -3.53 11.99 11.26
C ALA A 148 -2.95 10.59 11.32
N THR A 149 -2.45 10.20 12.50
CA THR A 149 -2.15 8.80 12.83
C THR A 149 -3.05 8.40 13.98
N HIS A 150 -3.95 7.45 13.75
CA HIS A 150 -4.99 7.11 14.71
C HIS A 150 -5.38 5.64 14.69
N THR A 151 -5.86 5.13 15.82
CA THR A 151 -6.40 3.77 15.94
C THR A 151 -7.83 3.85 16.43
N ILE A 152 -8.77 3.38 15.60
CA ILE A 152 -10.14 3.13 15.99
C ILE A 152 -10.18 1.74 16.64
N ALA A 153 -9.92 1.74 17.96
CA ALA A 153 -9.85 0.50 18.74
C ALA A 153 -11.21 -0.17 18.92
N GLN A 154 -12.28 0.64 18.98
CA GLN A 154 -13.65 0.21 19.21
C GLN A 154 -14.58 1.03 18.33
N ALA A 155 -15.37 0.37 17.48
CA ALA A 155 -16.25 1.07 16.54
C ALA A 155 -17.34 1.87 17.25
N VAL A 156 -17.79 1.41 18.42
CA VAL A 156 -18.86 2.06 19.23
C VAL A 156 -18.52 3.46 19.73
N LYS A 157 -17.24 3.87 19.70
CA LYS A 157 -16.80 5.22 20.04
C LYS A 157 -17.12 6.25 18.95
N LEU A 158 -17.49 5.78 17.77
CA LEU A 158 -17.90 6.59 16.64
C LEU A 158 -19.34 6.22 16.32
N GLN A 159 -20.25 7.19 16.37
CA GLN A 159 -21.67 6.96 16.13
C GLN A 159 -22.20 7.97 15.12
N ASN A 160 -23.15 7.51 14.30
CA ASN A 160 -23.93 8.35 13.38
C ASN A 160 -23.04 9.21 12.48
N PHE A 161 -22.10 8.56 11.80
CA PHE A 161 -21.32 9.17 10.71
C PHE A 161 -21.62 8.45 9.41
N GLU A 162 -22.09 9.16 8.40
CA GLU A 162 -22.29 8.59 7.06
C GLU A 162 -20.98 8.47 6.29
N HIS A 163 -20.04 9.40 6.53
CA HIS A 163 -18.80 9.50 5.77
C HIS A 163 -17.57 9.49 6.66
N LEU A 164 -16.59 8.68 6.29
CA LEU A 164 -15.26 8.70 6.86
C LEU A 164 -14.24 9.04 5.77
N LYS A 165 -13.38 10.03 6.02
CA LYS A 165 -12.44 10.57 5.01
C LYS A 165 -11.03 10.58 5.57
N LEU A 166 -10.06 10.01 4.85
CA LEU A 166 -8.64 10.08 5.18
C LEU A 166 -7.94 11.03 4.20
N LYS A 167 -7.28 12.06 4.72
CA LYS A 167 -6.62 13.11 3.94
C LYS A 167 -5.19 13.37 4.38
N ASN A 168 -4.41 13.97 3.49
CA ASN A 168 -3.09 14.52 3.74
C ASN A 168 -2.12 13.52 4.38
N GLN A 169 -2.04 12.31 3.81
CA GLN A 169 -1.18 11.22 4.29
C GLN A 169 -1.58 10.69 5.68
N SER A 170 -2.89 10.58 5.93
CA SER A 170 -3.39 9.98 7.17
C SER A 170 -3.17 8.46 7.19
N THR A 171 -2.93 7.91 8.37
CA THR A 171 -2.89 6.47 8.63
C THR A 171 -3.89 6.15 9.75
N VAL A 172 -4.94 5.39 9.44
CA VAL A 172 -5.96 4.99 10.41
C VAL A 172 -5.98 3.47 10.52
N ILE A 173 -5.76 2.95 11.72
CA ILE A 173 -5.85 1.52 12.02
C ILE A 173 -7.26 1.23 12.55
N LEU A 174 -7.90 0.21 11.99
CA LEU A 174 -9.22 -0.25 12.37
C LEU A 174 -9.12 -1.64 13.02
N ASN A 175 -9.51 -1.73 14.30
CA ASN A 175 -9.46 -2.98 15.08
C ASN A 175 -10.79 -3.75 15.14
N GLU A 176 -11.87 -3.14 14.66
CA GLU A 176 -13.23 -3.70 14.63
C GLU A 176 -13.95 -3.21 13.36
N ALA A 177 -14.93 -3.93 12.83
CA ALA A 177 -15.68 -3.46 11.68
C ALA A 177 -16.34 -2.09 11.96
N LEU A 178 -16.28 -1.16 11.00
CA LEU A 178 -16.92 0.15 11.13
C LEU A 178 -18.44 0.01 11.23
N ILE A 179 -19.03 0.80 12.13
CA ILE A 179 -20.47 1.01 12.23
C ILE A 179 -20.72 2.44 11.78
N LEU A 180 -21.16 2.62 10.54
CA LEU A 180 -21.46 3.91 9.95
C LEU A 180 -22.97 4.10 9.84
N THR A 181 -23.40 5.32 9.55
CA THR A 181 -24.78 5.81 9.48
C THR A 181 -25.52 5.82 10.82
N ASP A 182 -26.65 6.54 10.84
CA ASP A 182 -27.61 6.55 11.94
C ASP A 182 -27.95 5.15 12.47
N GLY A 183 -27.50 4.90 13.71
CA GLY A 183 -27.73 3.65 14.42
C GLY A 183 -27.13 2.41 13.76
N GLY A 184 -26.20 2.55 12.81
CA GLY A 184 -25.57 1.43 12.12
C GLY A 184 -26.47 0.72 11.10
N THR A 185 -27.53 1.38 10.62
CA THR A 185 -28.55 0.75 9.77
C THR A 185 -28.18 0.66 8.29
N GLY A 186 -27.28 1.52 7.83
CA GLY A 186 -26.72 1.55 6.48
C GLY A 186 -25.23 1.20 6.44
N THR A 187 -24.63 1.33 5.26
CA THR A 187 -23.23 0.94 5.04
C THR A 187 -22.24 2.09 5.16
N GLY A 188 -22.71 3.34 4.98
CA GLY A 188 -21.87 4.54 4.90
C GLY A 188 -20.85 4.50 3.76
N ALA A 189 -19.95 5.47 3.77
CA ALA A 189 -18.88 5.62 2.79
C ALA A 189 -17.52 5.93 3.44
N VAL A 190 -16.47 5.40 2.83
CA VAL A 190 -15.07 5.63 3.16
C VAL A 190 -14.36 6.18 1.92
N ASP A 191 -13.71 7.33 2.06
CA ASP A 191 -12.85 7.91 1.02
C ASP A 191 -11.41 7.98 1.50
N ILE A 192 -10.49 7.35 0.76
CA ILE A 192 -9.07 7.31 1.11
C ILE A 192 -8.30 8.12 0.05
N GLU A 193 -7.84 9.32 0.43
CA GLU A 193 -7.03 10.15 -0.45
C GLU A 193 -5.69 9.48 -0.77
N SER A 194 -5.14 9.78 -1.96
CA SER A 194 -3.80 9.36 -2.34
C SER A 194 -2.76 9.72 -1.26
N GLY A 195 -1.89 8.78 -0.94
CA GLY A 195 -0.90 8.90 0.14
C GLY A 195 -1.42 8.58 1.54
N SER A 196 -2.73 8.40 1.73
CA SER A 196 -3.32 7.95 3.00
C SER A 196 -3.58 6.44 3.01
N GLU A 197 -3.73 5.86 4.20
CA GLU A 197 -3.95 4.44 4.42
C GLU A 197 -5.01 4.16 5.51
N MET A 198 -5.98 3.32 5.20
CA MET A 198 -6.81 2.63 6.19
C MET A 198 -6.29 1.19 6.34
N ALA A 199 -5.82 0.84 7.53
CA ALA A 199 -5.29 -0.48 7.84
C ALA A 199 -6.26 -1.30 8.69
N ILE A 200 -6.75 -2.41 8.13
CA ILE A 200 -7.65 -3.36 8.78
C ILE A 200 -6.80 -4.36 9.58
N LYS A 201 -6.89 -4.29 10.91
CA LYS A 201 -6.15 -5.14 11.85
C LYS A 201 -7.07 -5.59 12.99
N PRO A 202 -8.06 -6.44 12.70
CA PRO A 202 -9.07 -6.81 13.67
C PRO A 202 -8.44 -7.49 14.88
N THR A 203 -8.95 -7.17 16.07
CA THR A 203 -8.51 -7.83 17.31
C THR A 203 -9.16 -9.19 17.50
N LEU A 204 -10.29 -9.43 16.84
CA LEU A 204 -10.96 -10.72 16.79
C LEU A 204 -10.39 -11.55 15.64
N ALA A 205 -10.02 -12.78 15.95
CA ALA A 205 -9.55 -13.76 14.97
C ALA A 205 -10.66 -14.18 13.99
N GLY A 206 -10.28 -14.45 12.75
CA GLY A 206 -11.12 -14.98 11.70
C GLY A 206 -11.30 -14.03 10.51
N ASP A 207 -12.30 -14.37 9.70
CA ASP A 207 -12.59 -13.67 8.45
C ASP A 207 -13.04 -12.23 8.68
N PHE A 208 -12.73 -11.36 7.73
CA PHE A 208 -13.14 -9.95 7.75
C PHE A 208 -13.81 -9.55 6.43
N VAL A 209 -14.95 -8.88 6.53
CA VAL A 209 -15.66 -8.29 5.37
C VAL A 209 -15.62 -6.77 5.47
N PHE A 210 -14.95 -6.13 4.53
CA PHE A 210 -15.03 -4.68 4.37
C PHE A 210 -16.32 -4.32 3.62
N ASN A 211 -17.18 -3.54 4.26
CA ASN A 211 -18.55 -3.29 3.81
C ASN A 211 -18.87 -1.88 3.29
N PRO A 212 -18.31 -0.78 3.82
CA PRO A 212 -18.67 0.56 3.35
C PRO A 212 -18.42 0.79 1.85
N LEU A 213 -19.15 1.71 1.23
CA LEU A 213 -18.79 2.24 -0.09
C LEU A 213 -17.35 2.75 -0.04
N LEU A 214 -16.51 2.36 -1.00
CA LEU A 214 -15.10 2.74 -1.01
C LEU A 214 -14.75 3.57 -2.24
N THR A 215 -14.18 4.75 -2.01
CA THR A 215 -13.64 5.62 -3.05
C THR A 215 -12.23 6.10 -2.74
N GLY A 216 -11.63 6.81 -3.68
CA GLY A 216 -10.31 7.40 -3.53
C GLY A 216 -9.20 6.55 -4.16
N ALA A 217 -7.97 6.99 -3.93
CA ALA A 217 -6.76 6.47 -4.57
C ALA A 217 -5.65 6.10 -3.56
N GLY A 218 -5.96 6.12 -2.26
CA GLY A 218 -5.05 5.69 -1.20
C GLY A 218 -4.99 4.17 -1.04
N ILE A 219 -4.56 3.73 0.14
CA ILE A 219 -4.36 2.31 0.45
C ILE A 219 -5.45 1.84 1.41
N LEU A 220 -6.15 0.77 1.05
CA LEU A 220 -6.84 -0.09 1.99
C LEU A 220 -5.94 -1.31 2.22
N SER A 221 -5.47 -1.53 3.45
CA SER A 221 -4.64 -2.69 3.78
C SER A 221 -5.32 -3.63 4.75
N ALA A 222 -4.96 -4.92 4.70
CA ALA A 222 -5.44 -5.90 5.66
C ALA A 222 -4.31 -6.83 6.14
N GLU A 223 -4.30 -7.04 7.45
CA GLU A 223 -3.50 -8.03 8.17
C GLU A 223 -4.44 -8.71 9.17
N LEU A 224 -4.81 -9.95 8.89
CA LEU A 224 -5.68 -10.77 9.72
C LEU A 224 -4.84 -11.67 10.65
N ASP A 225 -5.51 -12.49 11.44
CA ASP A 225 -4.87 -13.37 12.44
C ASP A 225 -4.10 -14.55 11.82
N ALA A 226 -4.51 -15.01 10.64
CA ALA A 226 -3.92 -16.14 9.95
C ALA A 226 -3.96 -15.97 8.42
N ASP A 227 -3.06 -16.64 7.72
CA ASP A 227 -3.03 -16.71 6.25
C ASP A 227 -4.23 -17.47 5.66
N THR A 228 -4.96 -18.21 6.47
CA THR A 228 -6.23 -18.86 6.11
C THR A 228 -7.45 -17.96 6.29
N SER A 229 -7.39 -16.95 7.15
CA SER A 229 -8.51 -16.04 7.43
C SER A 229 -8.83 -15.20 6.20
N ALA A 230 -10.07 -15.19 5.76
CA ALA A 230 -10.47 -14.58 4.51
C ALA A 230 -10.74 -13.08 4.67
N PHE A 231 -10.05 -12.27 3.87
CA PHE A 231 -10.46 -10.89 3.64
C PHE A 231 -11.42 -10.84 2.43
N ASN A 232 -12.57 -10.19 2.59
CA ASN A 232 -13.54 -10.02 1.51
C ASN A 232 -14.07 -8.59 1.42
N LEU A 233 -14.44 -8.19 0.21
CA LEU A 233 -15.15 -6.95 -0.07
C LEU A 233 -16.63 -7.29 -0.27
N SER A 234 -17.51 -6.52 0.36
CA SER A 234 -18.95 -6.69 0.15
C SER A 234 -19.41 -6.05 -1.16
N THR A 235 -20.65 -6.35 -1.57
CA THR A 235 -21.27 -5.72 -2.75
C THR A 235 -21.48 -4.22 -2.60
N HIS A 236 -21.48 -3.69 -1.38
CA HIS A 236 -21.70 -2.27 -1.11
C HIS A 236 -20.45 -1.42 -1.36
N VAL A 237 -19.26 -2.05 -1.42
CA VAL A 237 -18.00 -1.37 -1.69
C VAL A 237 -18.01 -0.66 -3.05
N GLY A 238 -18.69 -1.23 -4.04
CA GLY A 238 -18.78 -0.68 -5.39
C GLY A 238 -17.45 -0.70 -6.16
N SER A 239 -17.43 -0.07 -7.34
CA SER A 239 -16.27 -0.03 -8.24
C SER A 239 -15.58 1.34 -8.30
N GLY A 240 -15.85 2.21 -7.33
CA GLY A 240 -15.33 3.59 -7.29
C GLY A 240 -13.89 3.71 -6.78
N PHE A 241 -13.36 2.67 -6.13
CA PHE A 241 -12.01 2.66 -5.60
C PHE A 241 -10.97 2.51 -6.72
N LYS A 242 -9.97 3.39 -6.72
CA LYS A 242 -8.87 3.44 -7.71
C LYS A 242 -7.49 3.31 -7.06
N GLY A 243 -7.47 3.01 -5.77
CA GLY A 243 -6.27 2.91 -4.96
C GLY A 243 -5.64 1.53 -4.99
N THR A 244 -5.02 1.16 -3.88
CA THR A 244 -4.41 -0.16 -3.70
C THR A 244 -5.11 -0.92 -2.58
N LEU A 245 -5.54 -2.15 -2.88
CA LEU A 245 -5.85 -3.14 -1.86
C LEU A 245 -4.56 -3.91 -1.56
N ARG A 246 -3.98 -3.68 -0.38
CA ARG A 246 -2.73 -4.31 0.06
C ARG A 246 -2.99 -5.39 1.09
N LEU A 247 -2.73 -6.64 0.74
CA LEU A 247 -3.02 -7.78 1.60
C LEU A 247 -1.72 -8.41 2.09
N SER A 248 -1.61 -8.56 3.41
CA SER A 248 -0.55 -9.33 4.06
C SER A 248 -1.15 -10.62 4.62
N THR A 249 -0.82 -11.07 5.84
CA THR A 249 -1.36 -12.27 6.49
C THR A 249 -2.88 -12.37 6.33
N SER A 250 -3.34 -13.14 5.33
CA SER A 250 -4.75 -13.30 4.94
C SER A 250 -4.89 -14.24 3.73
N SER A 251 -6.08 -14.82 3.56
CA SER A 251 -6.50 -15.41 2.29
C SER A 251 -7.40 -14.44 1.51
N PHE A 252 -7.32 -14.50 0.18
CA PHE A 252 -8.14 -13.66 -0.70
C PHE A 252 -8.57 -14.44 -1.95
N ASN A 253 -9.86 -14.46 -2.24
CA ASN A 253 -10.39 -15.03 -3.48
C ASN A 253 -10.62 -13.91 -4.49
N LEU A 254 -9.76 -13.82 -5.50
CA LEU A 254 -9.92 -12.88 -6.62
C LEU A 254 -10.95 -13.45 -7.60
N ALA A 255 -12.23 -13.22 -7.28
CA ALA A 255 -13.37 -13.61 -8.10
C ALA A 255 -14.60 -12.75 -7.78
N ASN A 256 -15.60 -12.76 -8.66
CA ASN A 256 -16.92 -12.17 -8.42
C ASN A 256 -16.85 -10.73 -7.88
N VAL A 257 -17.40 -10.48 -6.68
CA VAL A 257 -17.44 -9.17 -6.03
C VAL A 257 -16.03 -8.60 -5.84
N ASN A 258 -15.10 -9.40 -5.32
CA ASN A 258 -13.72 -8.96 -5.08
C ASN A 258 -13.06 -8.49 -6.38
N ALA A 259 -13.22 -9.23 -7.49
CA ALA A 259 -12.70 -8.81 -8.80
C ALA A 259 -13.41 -7.57 -9.34
N SER A 260 -14.75 -7.49 -9.20
CA SER A 260 -15.54 -6.35 -9.68
C SER A 260 -15.16 -5.03 -8.98
N VAL A 261 -14.93 -5.08 -7.66
CA VAL A 261 -14.49 -3.91 -6.88
C VAL A 261 -13.11 -3.45 -7.36
N LEU A 262 -12.22 -4.41 -7.67
CA LEU A 262 -10.85 -4.13 -8.09
C LEU A 262 -10.70 -3.75 -9.58
N SER A 263 -11.79 -3.63 -10.34
CA SER A 263 -11.76 -3.30 -11.77
C SER A 263 -10.97 -2.02 -12.13
N GLN A 264 -10.79 -1.09 -11.19
CA GLN A 264 -9.98 0.12 -11.34
C GLN A 264 -8.86 0.26 -10.30
N ALA A 265 -8.70 -0.71 -9.39
CA ALA A 265 -7.75 -0.66 -8.30
C ALA A 265 -6.60 -1.66 -8.49
N THR A 266 -5.50 -1.43 -7.78
CA THR A 266 -4.37 -2.37 -7.75
C THR A 266 -4.55 -3.38 -6.61
N LEU A 267 -4.42 -4.67 -6.93
CA LEU A 267 -4.22 -5.71 -5.92
C LEU A 267 -2.74 -5.85 -5.63
N GLN A 268 -2.32 -5.67 -4.38
CA GLN A 268 -0.97 -5.94 -3.92
C GLN A 268 -0.99 -7.13 -2.95
N SER A 269 -0.33 -8.22 -3.33
CA SER A 269 -0.18 -9.42 -2.51
C SER A 269 1.20 -9.42 -1.83
N ASP A 270 1.22 -9.07 -0.55
CA ASP A 270 2.42 -9.04 0.29
C ASP A 270 2.68 -10.39 0.97
N SER A 271 3.85 -10.54 1.59
CA SER A 271 4.19 -11.72 2.39
C SER A 271 3.11 -12.06 3.42
N GLY A 272 2.76 -13.35 3.51
CA GLY A 272 1.66 -13.85 4.34
C GLY A 272 0.30 -13.88 3.65
N ASN A 273 0.15 -13.24 2.48
CA ASN A 273 -1.09 -13.34 1.70
C ASN A 273 -1.08 -14.57 0.77
N THR A 274 -2.22 -15.26 0.70
CA THR A 274 -2.53 -16.18 -0.40
C THR A 274 -3.72 -15.66 -1.19
N THR A 275 -3.48 -15.23 -2.44
CA THR A 275 -4.53 -14.88 -3.39
C THR A 275 -4.84 -16.07 -4.31
N THR A 276 -6.08 -16.54 -4.28
CA THR A 276 -6.60 -17.55 -5.22
C THR A 276 -7.32 -16.86 -6.37
N VAL A 277 -6.90 -17.13 -7.61
CA VAL A 277 -7.55 -16.61 -8.81
C VAL A 277 -8.73 -17.50 -9.18
N GLY A 278 -9.92 -16.92 -9.20
CA GLY A 278 -11.15 -17.64 -9.56
C GLY A 278 -11.22 -18.07 -11.02
N THR A 279 -12.19 -18.92 -11.34
CA THR A 279 -12.41 -19.46 -12.69
C THR A 279 -12.56 -18.39 -13.76
N GLY A 280 -11.88 -18.57 -14.89
CA GLY A 280 -11.93 -17.65 -16.02
C GLY A 280 -11.03 -16.42 -15.86
N VAL A 281 -11.38 -15.34 -16.56
CA VAL A 281 -10.58 -14.11 -16.60
C VAL A 281 -11.03 -13.14 -15.51
N GLN A 282 -10.11 -12.77 -14.63
CA GLN A 282 -10.32 -11.74 -13.61
C GLN A 282 -9.75 -10.41 -14.09
N ASN A 283 -10.62 -9.41 -14.29
CA ASN A 283 -10.22 -8.08 -14.76
C ASN A 283 -10.04 -7.13 -13.57
N ILE A 284 -8.84 -6.58 -13.40
CA ILE A 284 -8.51 -5.63 -12.32
C ILE A 284 -7.74 -4.43 -12.84
N GLY A 285 -7.62 -3.37 -12.03
CA GLY A 285 -6.83 -2.20 -12.35
C GLY A 285 -5.36 -2.54 -12.50
N GLY A 286 -4.73 -3.09 -11.47
CA GLY A 286 -3.32 -3.49 -11.47
C GLY A 286 -3.04 -4.67 -10.56
N LEU A 287 -1.84 -5.25 -10.68
CA LEU A 287 -1.38 -6.36 -9.84
C LEU A 287 0.05 -6.11 -9.38
N THR A 288 0.33 -6.32 -8.10
CA THR A 288 1.68 -6.31 -7.53
C THR A 288 1.91 -7.61 -6.75
N ILE A 289 2.96 -8.34 -7.09
CA ILE A 289 3.42 -9.51 -6.33
C ILE A 289 4.63 -9.08 -5.51
N ASN A 290 4.46 -9.03 -4.18
CA ASN A 290 5.46 -8.50 -3.25
C ASN A 290 5.63 -9.41 -2.02
N GLY A 291 5.93 -10.68 -2.28
CA GLY A 291 6.20 -11.71 -1.29
C GLY A 291 5.02 -12.64 -1.03
N GLY A 292 3.82 -12.30 -1.51
CA GLY A 292 2.63 -13.13 -1.40
C GLY A 292 2.63 -14.31 -2.37
N LYS A 293 1.62 -15.17 -2.21
CA LYS A 293 1.36 -16.36 -3.03
C LYS A 293 0.15 -16.13 -3.93
N LEU A 294 0.35 -16.28 -5.23
CA LEU A 294 -0.72 -16.27 -6.24
C LEU A 294 -1.01 -17.70 -6.69
N LEU A 295 -2.21 -18.21 -6.42
CA LEU A 295 -2.67 -19.53 -6.83
C LEU A 295 -3.55 -19.40 -8.07
N LEU A 296 -3.10 -19.97 -9.19
CA LEU A 296 -3.90 -20.15 -10.40
C LEU A 296 -4.28 -21.63 -10.53
N ALA A 297 -5.46 -21.92 -11.08
CA ALA A 297 -5.92 -23.29 -11.29
C ALA A 297 -5.20 -23.97 -12.47
N LEU A 298 -5.82 -25.03 -13.02
CA LEU A 298 -5.25 -25.92 -14.03
C LEU A 298 -4.66 -25.17 -15.23
N LEU A 299 -3.43 -25.53 -15.60
CA LEU A 299 -2.81 -25.05 -16.83
C LEU A 299 -3.37 -25.79 -18.04
N CYS A 300 -3.85 -25.07 -19.04
CA CYS A 300 -4.14 -25.63 -20.35
C CYS A 300 -2.93 -25.44 -21.28
N LEU A 301 -2.09 -26.46 -21.39
CA LEU A 301 -0.88 -26.40 -22.23
C LEU A 301 -1.19 -26.34 -23.74
N ALA A 302 -2.36 -26.83 -24.17
CA ALA A 302 -2.75 -26.82 -25.58
C ALA A 302 -3.04 -25.42 -26.12
N THR A 303 -3.58 -24.51 -25.30
CA THR A 303 -3.91 -23.14 -25.68
C THR A 303 -2.84 -22.13 -25.29
N LYS A 304 -1.79 -22.56 -24.58
CA LYS A 304 -0.75 -21.70 -24.00
C LYS A 304 -1.30 -20.58 -23.09
N VAL A 305 -2.48 -20.79 -22.52
CA VAL A 305 -3.14 -19.86 -21.60
C VAL A 305 -3.67 -20.64 -20.41
N SER A 306 -3.51 -20.09 -19.21
CA SER A 306 -4.10 -20.66 -18.00
C SER A 306 -5.63 -20.53 -18.01
N GLU A 307 -6.36 -21.55 -17.55
CA GLU A 307 -7.84 -21.50 -17.47
C GLU A 307 -8.33 -20.35 -16.57
N ASN A 308 -7.56 -20.10 -15.51
CA ASN A 308 -7.74 -18.94 -14.64
C ASN A 308 -6.63 -17.94 -14.95
N SER A 309 -7.00 -16.71 -15.29
CA SER A 309 -6.03 -15.68 -15.66
C SER A 309 -6.45 -14.33 -15.12
N ILE A 310 -5.49 -13.42 -15.09
CA ILE A 310 -5.72 -12.02 -14.72
C ILE A 310 -5.48 -11.16 -15.94
N VAL A 311 -6.31 -10.13 -16.13
CA VAL A 311 -6.05 -9.02 -17.04
C VAL A 311 -5.96 -7.74 -16.21
N THR A 312 -4.83 -7.05 -16.30
CA THR A 312 -4.67 -5.70 -15.73
C THR A 312 -4.99 -4.64 -16.78
N SER A 313 -5.65 -3.55 -16.38
CA SER A 313 -6.15 -2.52 -17.29
C SER A 313 -5.04 -1.73 -18.01
N ALA A 314 -5.41 -1.04 -19.10
CA ALA A 314 -4.51 -0.18 -19.88
C ALA A 314 -3.88 0.98 -19.10
N THR A 315 -4.50 1.43 -18.02
CA THR A 315 -3.92 2.46 -17.12
C THR A 315 -3.27 1.86 -15.88
N GLY A 316 -3.36 0.54 -15.73
CA GLY A 316 -2.81 -0.24 -14.65
C GLY A 316 -1.34 -0.56 -14.78
N THR A 317 -0.81 -1.22 -13.76
CA THR A 317 0.54 -1.76 -13.76
C THR A 317 0.54 -3.18 -13.21
N LEU A 318 1.26 -4.06 -13.90
CA LEU A 318 1.71 -5.35 -13.38
C LEU A 318 3.13 -5.18 -12.82
N ASP A 319 3.28 -5.21 -11.50
CA ASP A 319 4.58 -5.11 -10.82
C ASP A 319 5.02 -6.49 -10.30
N ILE A 320 6.05 -7.02 -10.95
CA ILE A 320 6.68 -8.33 -10.71
C ILE A 320 8.18 -8.17 -10.45
N ARG A 321 8.59 -7.02 -9.90
CA ARG A 321 9.97 -6.79 -9.42
C ARG A 321 10.25 -7.48 -8.09
N GLY A 322 9.20 -7.75 -7.31
CA GLY A 322 9.25 -8.37 -5.99
C GLY A 322 9.60 -9.86 -6.03
N THR A 323 9.75 -10.44 -4.85
CA THR A 323 9.75 -11.90 -4.67
C THR A 323 8.32 -12.39 -4.52
N GLY A 324 8.09 -13.70 -4.51
CA GLY A 324 6.77 -14.28 -4.24
C GLY A 324 6.70 -15.72 -4.69
N ILE A 325 5.49 -16.27 -4.67
CA ILE A 325 5.20 -17.61 -5.20
C ILE A 325 4.04 -17.50 -6.18
N VAL A 326 4.21 -18.07 -7.36
CA VAL A 326 3.11 -18.43 -8.26
C VAL A 326 2.94 -19.93 -8.18
N GLN A 327 1.78 -20.37 -7.75
CA GLN A 327 1.43 -21.78 -7.68
C GLN A 327 0.41 -22.11 -8.75
N VAL A 328 0.63 -23.20 -9.47
CA VAL A 328 -0.21 -23.68 -10.56
C VAL A 328 -0.51 -25.16 -10.37
N THR A 329 -1.64 -25.63 -10.91
CA THR A 329 -1.94 -27.06 -10.95
C THR A 329 -1.47 -27.64 -12.29
N MET A 330 -0.57 -28.63 -12.22
CA MET A 330 -0.06 -29.31 -13.40
C MET A 330 -1.17 -30.17 -14.04
N PRO A 331 -1.25 -30.21 -15.38
CA PRO A 331 -2.23 -31.06 -16.07
C PRO A 331 -1.91 -32.54 -15.85
N ILE A 332 -2.95 -33.38 -15.91
CA ILE A 332 -2.85 -34.84 -15.78
C ILE A 332 -2.07 -35.46 -16.97
N GLU A 333 -2.10 -34.81 -18.14
CA GLU A 333 -1.26 -35.17 -19.29
C GLU A 333 0.11 -34.48 -19.21
N VAL A 334 1.16 -35.29 -19.14
CA VAL A 334 2.55 -34.82 -19.04
C VAL A 334 3.12 -34.63 -20.44
N ILE A 335 3.47 -33.39 -20.80
CA ILE A 335 4.40 -33.15 -21.92
C ILE A 335 5.78 -33.60 -21.43
N ASN A 336 6.22 -34.77 -21.87
CA ASN A 336 7.53 -35.32 -21.55
C ASN A 336 8.57 -34.93 -22.63
N ASP A 337 8.65 -33.64 -22.94
CA ASP A 337 9.67 -33.08 -23.83
C ASP A 337 10.24 -31.82 -23.18
N VAL A 338 11.55 -31.83 -22.94
CA VAL A 338 12.25 -30.66 -22.40
C VAL A 338 12.50 -29.70 -23.55
N PRO A 339 12.14 -28.41 -23.44
CA PRO A 339 12.39 -27.44 -24.49
C PRO A 339 13.85 -27.50 -24.97
N ALA A 340 14.05 -27.68 -26.28
CA ALA A 340 15.38 -27.70 -26.87
C ALA A 340 16.00 -26.30 -26.83
N LEU A 341 17.20 -26.19 -26.26
CA LEU A 341 17.95 -24.94 -26.14
C LEU A 341 18.74 -24.63 -27.42
N ASP A 342 18.75 -23.37 -27.87
CA ASP A 342 19.66 -22.92 -28.93
C ASP A 342 20.92 -22.27 -28.35
N THR A 343 21.92 -23.09 -28.05
CA THR A 343 23.19 -22.66 -27.44
C THR A 343 24.05 -21.74 -28.31
N ARG A 344 23.59 -21.40 -29.53
CA ARG A 344 24.27 -20.45 -30.43
C ARG A 344 23.80 -19.00 -30.22
N LYS A 345 22.71 -18.81 -29.47
CA LYS A 345 22.21 -17.47 -29.09
C LYS A 345 23.10 -16.84 -28.02
N SER A 346 23.02 -15.52 -27.85
CA SER A 346 23.66 -14.86 -26.72
C SER A 346 23.01 -15.30 -25.39
N LEU A 347 23.72 -15.17 -24.26
CA LEU A 347 23.14 -15.52 -22.94
C LEU A 347 21.90 -14.67 -22.60
N PHE A 348 21.82 -13.42 -23.09
CA PHE A 348 20.62 -12.59 -22.97
C PHE A 348 19.41 -13.17 -23.72
N GLU A 349 19.62 -13.74 -24.90
CA GLU A 349 18.54 -14.36 -25.68
C GLU A 349 18.17 -15.76 -25.18
N GLN A 350 19.11 -16.46 -24.54
CA GLN A 350 18.88 -17.74 -23.88
C GLN A 350 18.13 -17.60 -22.55
N ASP A 351 18.12 -16.40 -21.95
CA ASP A 351 17.47 -16.09 -20.68
C ASP A 351 15.95 -16.23 -20.71
N ASP A 352 15.31 -15.72 -21.77
CA ASP A 352 13.86 -15.74 -21.94
C ASP A 352 13.46 -16.43 -23.26
N GLU A 353 14.10 -17.56 -23.58
CA GLU A 353 14.01 -18.19 -24.90
C GLU A 353 12.62 -18.75 -25.22
N THR A 354 12.03 -19.57 -24.35
CA THR A 354 10.80 -20.33 -24.66
C THR A 354 9.64 -19.93 -23.77
N THR A 355 8.57 -19.37 -24.34
CA THR A 355 7.30 -19.14 -23.64
C THR A 355 6.36 -20.34 -23.75
N LEU A 356 5.73 -20.69 -22.62
CA LEU A 356 4.86 -21.86 -22.52
C LEU A 356 3.41 -21.47 -22.22
N VAL A 357 3.17 -20.72 -21.14
CA VAL A 357 1.80 -20.37 -20.72
C VAL A 357 1.73 -18.93 -20.26
N LYS A 358 0.77 -18.15 -20.77
CA LYS A 358 0.44 -16.82 -20.24
C LYS A 358 -0.48 -16.96 -19.02
N LEU A 359 -0.08 -16.37 -17.89
CA LEU A 359 -0.82 -16.36 -16.62
C LEU A 359 -1.55 -15.04 -16.39
N VAL A 360 -0.88 -13.93 -16.71
CA VAL A 360 -1.41 -12.57 -16.57
C VAL A 360 -1.19 -11.83 -17.88
N THR A 361 -2.23 -11.17 -18.37
CA THR A 361 -2.14 -10.19 -19.46
C THR A 361 -2.08 -8.79 -18.86
N ALA A 362 -1.11 -7.99 -19.29
CA ALA A 362 -1.02 -6.59 -18.93
C ALA A 362 -1.35 -5.72 -20.15
N GLU A 363 -2.49 -5.03 -20.11
CA GLU A 363 -2.82 -4.03 -21.13
C GLU A 363 -2.05 -2.72 -20.91
N GLY A 364 -1.63 -2.46 -19.68
CA GLY A 364 -0.85 -1.30 -19.25
C GLY A 364 0.65 -1.61 -19.13
N ASN A 365 1.29 -1.06 -18.10
CA ASN A 365 2.73 -1.22 -17.91
C ASN A 365 3.08 -2.53 -17.19
N VAL A 366 4.22 -3.11 -17.52
CA VAL A 366 4.84 -4.19 -16.73
C VAL A 366 6.14 -3.68 -16.13
N LEU A 367 6.33 -3.88 -14.82
CA LEU A 367 7.56 -3.57 -14.11
C LEU A 367 8.22 -4.86 -13.63
N GLY A 368 9.50 -5.03 -13.98
CA GLY A 368 10.26 -6.23 -13.62
C GLY A 368 10.12 -7.37 -14.63
N ASN A 369 10.81 -8.47 -14.33
CA ASN A 369 10.91 -9.65 -15.19
C ASN A 369 10.26 -10.91 -14.57
N GLY A 370 9.89 -10.90 -13.28
CA GLY A 370 9.34 -12.08 -12.59
C GLY A 370 10.36 -13.15 -12.17
N SER A 371 11.66 -13.01 -12.50
CA SER A 371 12.71 -13.99 -12.21
C SER A 371 12.96 -14.28 -10.72
N ALA A 372 12.54 -13.37 -9.84
CA ALA A 372 12.67 -13.52 -8.38
C ALA A 372 11.42 -14.16 -7.73
N ILE A 373 10.42 -14.54 -8.53
CA ILE A 373 9.19 -15.20 -8.09
C ILE A 373 9.33 -16.70 -8.35
N LEU A 374 9.06 -17.51 -7.33
CA LEU A 374 9.13 -18.97 -7.43
C LEU A 374 7.90 -19.52 -8.16
N LEU A 375 8.11 -20.54 -8.98
CA LEU A 375 7.05 -21.28 -9.66
C LEU A 375 6.86 -22.65 -8.99
N ASN A 376 5.70 -22.87 -8.40
CA ASN A 376 5.40 -24.10 -7.65
C ASN A 376 4.24 -24.90 -8.25
N ASP A 377 4.29 -26.22 -8.02
CA ASP A 377 3.21 -27.17 -8.31
C ASP A 377 2.10 -27.10 -7.26
N GLU A 378 1.01 -27.86 -7.47
CA GLU A 378 -0.12 -27.91 -6.56
C GLU A 378 0.23 -28.39 -5.13
N ASN A 379 1.35 -29.09 -4.97
CA ASN A 379 1.85 -29.61 -3.70
C ASN A 379 2.79 -28.63 -2.99
N GLY A 380 3.12 -27.51 -3.63
CA GLY A 380 4.02 -26.49 -3.10
C GLY A 380 5.50 -26.75 -3.37
N ASN A 381 5.84 -27.73 -4.22
CA ASN A 381 7.22 -27.96 -4.66
C ASN A 381 7.57 -27.05 -5.84
N VAL A 382 8.83 -26.65 -5.96
CA VAL A 382 9.31 -25.91 -7.15
C VAL A 382 9.16 -26.80 -8.39
N ILE A 383 8.56 -26.27 -9.45
CA ILE A 383 8.49 -26.94 -10.74
C ILE A 383 9.88 -26.85 -11.38
N SER A 384 10.48 -28.01 -11.65
CA SER A 384 11.84 -28.09 -12.18
C SER A 384 12.01 -29.26 -13.14
N ASN A 385 12.77 -29.03 -14.20
CA ASN A 385 13.41 -30.03 -15.04
C ASN A 385 14.74 -29.44 -15.55
N ALA A 386 15.63 -29.16 -14.59
CA ALA A 386 16.82 -28.38 -14.84
C ALA A 386 17.84 -29.10 -15.73
N GLN A 387 18.50 -28.33 -16.59
CA GLN A 387 19.66 -28.75 -17.38
C GLN A 387 20.84 -27.82 -17.08
N THR A 388 22.04 -28.39 -16.90
CA THR A 388 23.27 -27.61 -16.68
C THR A 388 24.22 -27.75 -17.86
N PHE A 389 24.85 -26.63 -18.23
CA PHE A 389 25.82 -26.58 -19.31
C PHE A 389 27.01 -25.69 -18.93
N ASP A 390 28.20 -26.19 -19.23
CA ASP A 390 29.43 -25.41 -19.18
C ASP A 390 29.41 -24.28 -20.21
N ILE A 391 29.67 -23.05 -19.76
CA ILE A 391 29.84 -21.88 -20.61
C ILE A 391 31.32 -21.71 -20.87
N ASN A 392 31.73 -22.03 -22.09
CA ASN A 392 33.10 -21.90 -22.54
C ASN A 392 33.27 -20.66 -23.42
N GLN A 393 34.19 -19.77 -23.05
CA GLN A 393 34.58 -18.62 -23.86
C GLN A 393 36.06 -18.76 -24.22
N ASN A 394 36.37 -18.70 -25.51
CA ASN A 394 37.72 -18.91 -26.05
C ASN A 394 38.40 -20.23 -25.61
N GLY A 395 37.60 -21.27 -25.31
CA GLY A 395 38.09 -22.58 -24.87
C GLY A 395 38.35 -22.69 -23.36
N THR A 396 38.05 -21.66 -22.58
CA THR A 396 38.11 -21.68 -21.11
C THR A 396 36.69 -21.75 -20.53
N LEU A 397 36.51 -22.59 -19.51
CA LEU A 397 35.28 -22.62 -18.70
C LEU A 397 35.21 -21.36 -17.84
N VAL A 398 34.23 -20.51 -18.07
CA VAL A 398 34.10 -19.22 -17.37
C VAL A 398 32.89 -19.18 -16.44
N ALA A 399 31.86 -19.99 -16.71
CA ALA A 399 30.67 -20.13 -15.87
C ALA A 399 29.96 -21.46 -16.14
N GLU A 400 29.07 -21.88 -15.23
CA GLU A 400 28.07 -22.94 -15.47
C GLU A 400 26.68 -22.29 -15.57
N GLY A 401 25.94 -22.59 -16.63
CA GLY A 401 24.57 -22.13 -16.84
C GLY A 401 23.55 -23.19 -16.45
N THR A 402 22.56 -22.84 -15.64
CA THR A 402 21.39 -23.69 -15.33
C THR A 402 20.17 -23.17 -16.07
N TYR A 403 19.50 -24.06 -16.79
CA TYR A 403 18.27 -23.80 -17.55
C TYR A 403 17.13 -24.56 -16.90
N ASP A 404 16.01 -23.87 -16.65
CA ASP A 404 14.86 -24.48 -15.99
C ASP A 404 13.57 -23.70 -16.30
N TYR A 405 12.45 -24.16 -15.76
CA TYR A 405 11.21 -23.41 -15.73
C TYR A 405 11.35 -22.14 -14.90
N LYS A 406 10.84 -21.04 -15.44
CA LYS A 406 10.86 -19.73 -14.79
C LYS A 406 9.63 -18.91 -15.14
N LEU A 407 9.46 -17.83 -14.39
CA LEU A 407 8.55 -16.77 -14.76
C LEU A 407 9.26 -15.69 -15.57
N MET A 408 8.57 -15.15 -16.56
CA MET A 408 9.06 -14.07 -17.42
C MET A 408 7.93 -13.09 -17.78
N ASN A 409 8.27 -11.93 -18.34
CA ASN A 409 7.35 -10.81 -18.49
C ASN A 409 6.73 -10.61 -19.88
N GLY A 410 6.84 -11.60 -20.78
CA GLY A 410 6.41 -11.42 -22.17
C GLY A 410 6.68 -12.60 -23.09
N ASP A 411 6.30 -12.48 -24.37
CA ASP A 411 6.58 -13.45 -25.44
C ASP A 411 7.48 -12.85 -26.52
N GLY A 412 8.63 -13.48 -26.78
CA GLY A 412 9.68 -12.90 -27.62
C GLY A 412 10.10 -11.52 -27.10
N ASN A 413 10.01 -10.48 -27.94
CA ASN A 413 10.38 -9.09 -27.58
C ASN A 413 9.23 -8.26 -26.97
N THR A 414 8.00 -8.80 -26.85
CA THR A 414 6.91 -8.07 -26.18
C THR A 414 7.08 -8.18 -24.68
N VAL A 415 6.66 -7.13 -23.96
CA VAL A 415 6.59 -7.12 -22.50
C VAL A 415 5.15 -6.75 -22.14
N ASP A 416 4.31 -7.78 -21.98
CA ASP A 416 2.85 -7.66 -21.97
C ASP A 416 2.16 -8.57 -20.94
N GLY A 417 2.89 -9.12 -19.96
CA GLY A 417 2.26 -9.99 -18.98
C GLY A 417 3.19 -10.71 -18.02
N LEU A 418 2.68 -11.78 -17.43
CA LEU A 418 3.45 -12.77 -16.66
C LEU A 418 3.23 -14.15 -17.29
N TYR A 419 4.32 -14.83 -17.58
CA TYR A 419 4.34 -16.08 -18.33
C TYR A 419 5.15 -17.12 -17.58
N ILE A 420 4.74 -18.38 -17.69
CA ILE A 420 5.61 -19.53 -17.48
C ILE A 420 6.39 -19.74 -18.78
N GLY A 421 7.68 -19.99 -18.66
CA GLY A 421 8.41 -20.65 -19.72
C GLY A 421 9.71 -21.26 -19.24
N TYR A 422 10.65 -21.43 -20.16
CA TYR A 422 11.88 -22.18 -19.96
C TYR A 422 13.05 -21.42 -20.56
N GLY A 423 14.13 -21.26 -19.80
CA GLY A 423 15.29 -20.47 -20.19
C GLY A 423 16.37 -20.49 -19.10
N LEU A 424 17.41 -19.67 -19.27
CA LEU A 424 18.47 -19.54 -18.28
C LEU A 424 17.91 -19.01 -16.97
N THR A 425 18.13 -19.73 -15.88
CA THR A 425 17.68 -19.36 -14.53
C THR A 425 18.84 -18.97 -13.62
N GLN A 426 20.02 -19.54 -13.86
CA GLN A 426 21.22 -19.24 -13.07
C GLN A 426 22.49 -19.27 -13.92
N LEU A 427 23.43 -18.37 -13.61
CA LEU A 427 24.83 -18.40 -14.02
C LEU A 427 25.70 -18.49 -12.78
N ASP A 428 26.46 -19.57 -12.63
CA ASP A 428 27.50 -19.71 -11.61
C ASP A 428 28.85 -19.30 -12.18
N LEU A 429 29.35 -18.12 -11.79
CA LEU A 429 30.59 -17.55 -12.27
C LEU A 429 31.80 -18.28 -11.68
N GLN A 430 32.73 -18.71 -12.54
CA GLN A 430 33.90 -19.49 -12.15
C GLN A 430 35.23 -18.82 -12.51
N GLY A 431 35.31 -18.22 -13.70
CA GLY A 431 36.53 -17.59 -14.18
C GLY A 431 36.77 -16.20 -13.60
N THR A 432 38.03 -15.79 -13.49
CA THR A 432 38.46 -14.50 -12.89
C THR A 432 39.42 -13.76 -13.81
N ALA A 433 39.54 -12.45 -13.65
CA ALA A 433 40.41 -11.57 -14.42
C ALA A 433 40.17 -11.70 -15.94
N ASP A 434 41.17 -12.17 -16.69
CA ASP A 434 41.08 -12.33 -18.14
C ASP A 434 40.09 -13.41 -18.56
N ASP A 435 39.79 -14.37 -17.67
CA ASP A 435 38.82 -15.45 -17.85
C ASP A 435 37.44 -15.13 -17.23
N ALA A 436 37.15 -13.87 -16.88
CA ALA A 436 35.83 -13.45 -16.44
C ALA A 436 34.73 -13.84 -17.46
N LEU A 437 33.51 -14.12 -17.00
CA LEU A 437 32.39 -14.30 -17.93
C LEU A 437 32.11 -12.97 -18.65
N ILE A 438 32.25 -12.96 -19.97
CA ILE A 438 31.97 -11.79 -20.79
C ILE A 438 30.52 -11.87 -21.29
N LEU A 439 29.68 -10.92 -20.89
CA LEU A 439 28.35 -10.74 -21.47
C LEU A 439 28.43 -9.79 -22.67
N THR A 440 28.07 -10.32 -23.83
CA THR A 440 27.98 -9.58 -25.10
C THR A 440 26.56 -9.66 -25.65
N SER A 441 26.02 -8.51 -26.02
CA SER A 441 24.73 -8.42 -26.72
C SER A 441 24.94 -8.39 -28.23
N ASN A 442 24.00 -8.94 -29.00
CA ASN A 442 23.97 -8.78 -30.45
C ASN A 442 23.80 -7.29 -30.84
N ALA A 443 24.37 -6.90 -31.98
CA ALA A 443 24.22 -5.54 -32.50
C ALA A 443 22.73 -5.21 -32.70
N GLY A 444 22.26 -4.09 -32.13
CA GLY A 444 20.86 -3.69 -32.20
C GLY A 444 19.92 -4.40 -31.21
N ALA A 445 20.43 -5.25 -30.33
CA ALA A 445 19.63 -5.89 -29.29
C ALA A 445 18.97 -4.84 -28.38
N THR A 446 17.70 -5.10 -28.03
CA THR A 446 16.88 -4.26 -27.15
C THR A 446 15.92 -5.15 -26.35
N GLY A 447 15.34 -4.61 -25.28
CA GLY A 447 14.39 -5.35 -24.44
C GLY A 447 15.05 -6.58 -23.82
N LYS A 448 14.38 -7.73 -23.91
CA LYS A 448 14.84 -9.01 -23.37
C LYS A 448 16.15 -9.51 -23.98
N ALA A 449 16.39 -9.24 -25.27
CA ALA A 449 17.65 -9.61 -25.93
C ALA A 449 18.87 -8.81 -25.40
N SER A 450 18.66 -7.87 -24.48
CA SER A 450 19.68 -7.08 -23.81
C SER A 450 19.49 -7.01 -22.29
N ASP A 451 18.64 -7.85 -21.70
CA ASP A 451 18.41 -7.92 -20.25
C ASP A 451 18.75 -9.32 -19.74
N LEU A 452 19.47 -9.40 -18.63
CA LEU A 452 19.75 -10.68 -17.97
C LEU A 452 19.00 -10.73 -16.64
N SER A 453 17.95 -11.55 -16.64
CA SER A 453 17.09 -11.87 -15.51
C SER A 453 17.46 -13.19 -14.82
N ALA A 454 18.36 -14.00 -15.37
CA ALA A 454 18.96 -15.12 -14.67
C ALA A 454 19.68 -14.66 -13.38
N LYS A 455 19.65 -15.49 -12.34
CA LYS A 455 20.40 -15.26 -11.11
C LYS A 455 21.90 -15.43 -11.41
N VAL A 456 22.71 -14.42 -11.11
CA VAL A 456 24.17 -14.51 -11.19
C VAL A 456 24.73 -14.80 -9.80
N THR A 457 25.47 -15.91 -9.69
CA THR A 457 26.08 -16.43 -8.46
C THR A 457 27.55 -16.78 -8.68
N GLY A 458 28.21 -17.35 -7.67
CA GLY A 458 29.59 -17.83 -7.79
C GLY A 458 30.66 -16.83 -7.35
N THR A 459 31.91 -17.23 -7.53
CA THR A 459 33.10 -16.46 -7.12
C THR A 459 33.84 -15.81 -8.27
N GLY A 460 33.51 -16.17 -9.51
CA GLY A 460 34.11 -15.60 -10.70
C GLY A 460 33.68 -14.15 -10.97
N ASP A 461 34.41 -13.53 -11.88
CA ASP A 461 34.23 -12.14 -12.29
C ASP A 461 33.26 -12.03 -13.46
N LEU A 462 32.62 -10.85 -13.59
CA LEU A 462 31.68 -10.51 -14.64
C LEU A 462 32.19 -9.34 -15.47
N ALA A 463 32.28 -9.51 -16.79
CA ALA A 463 32.65 -8.45 -17.72
C ALA A 463 31.48 -8.12 -18.66
N ILE A 464 31.28 -6.83 -18.94
CA ILE A 464 30.30 -6.35 -19.93
C ILE A 464 31.04 -5.82 -21.17
N GLU A 465 30.76 -6.42 -22.32
CA GLU A 465 31.26 -6.00 -23.63
C GLU A 465 30.10 -5.91 -24.63
N SER A 466 29.33 -4.82 -24.58
CA SER A 466 28.14 -4.61 -25.40
C SER A 466 28.33 -3.62 -26.55
N GLY A 467 29.57 -3.26 -26.89
CA GLY A 467 29.92 -2.29 -27.93
C GLY A 467 29.35 -0.90 -27.61
N THR A 468 28.38 -0.45 -28.40
CA THR A 468 27.63 0.81 -28.16
C THR A 468 26.28 0.58 -27.47
N GLN A 469 25.92 -0.67 -27.21
CA GLN A 469 24.58 -1.04 -26.74
C GLN A 469 24.42 -0.88 -25.23
N THR A 470 23.17 -0.73 -24.81
CA THR A 470 22.77 -0.77 -23.41
C THR A 470 22.30 -2.17 -23.07
N VAL A 471 22.85 -2.75 -22.00
CA VAL A 471 22.41 -4.01 -21.41
C VAL A 471 21.99 -3.79 -19.95
N SER A 472 21.15 -4.67 -19.42
CA SER A 472 20.73 -4.62 -18.01
C SER A 472 20.91 -5.94 -17.28
N LEU A 473 21.13 -5.82 -15.97
CA LEU A 473 20.94 -6.89 -15.01
C LEU A 473 19.70 -6.56 -14.20
N SER A 474 18.81 -7.53 -14.01
CA SER A 474 17.46 -7.29 -13.50
C SER A 474 17.03 -8.27 -12.41
N ASN A 475 17.83 -9.30 -12.11
CA ASN A 475 17.57 -10.21 -10.99
C ASN A 475 18.11 -9.66 -9.66
N LYS A 476 17.20 -9.44 -8.71
CA LYS A 476 17.55 -8.94 -7.36
C LYS A 476 18.20 -9.98 -6.45
N LEU A 477 18.13 -11.26 -6.83
CA LEU A 477 18.68 -12.38 -6.07
C LEU A 477 20.15 -12.67 -6.41
N ASN A 478 20.77 -11.87 -7.27
CA ASN A 478 22.20 -11.98 -7.55
C ASN A 478 23.01 -11.94 -6.25
N ASP A 479 24.00 -12.82 -6.14
CA ASP A 479 24.81 -13.00 -4.94
C ASP A 479 26.29 -13.35 -5.23
N TYR A 480 26.70 -13.27 -6.50
CA TYR A 480 28.09 -13.46 -6.91
C TYR A 480 29.04 -12.49 -6.21
N THR A 481 30.30 -12.90 -6.06
CA THR A 481 31.30 -12.23 -5.21
C THR A 481 32.53 -11.72 -5.94
N GLY A 482 32.75 -12.11 -7.20
CA GLY A 482 33.86 -11.60 -8.00
C GLY A 482 33.70 -10.13 -8.41
N ASP A 483 34.67 -9.62 -9.15
CA ASP A 483 34.69 -8.26 -9.66
C ASP A 483 33.72 -8.09 -10.84
N THR A 484 33.20 -6.88 -11.03
CA THR A 484 32.42 -6.49 -12.20
C THR A 484 33.16 -5.42 -12.99
N THR A 485 33.41 -5.67 -14.27
CA THR A 485 34.05 -4.69 -15.17
C THR A 485 33.16 -4.35 -16.36
N VAL A 486 32.79 -3.07 -16.50
CA VAL A 486 32.13 -2.57 -17.71
C VAL A 486 33.22 -2.07 -18.66
N ARG A 487 33.59 -2.90 -19.64
CA ARG A 487 34.70 -2.62 -20.57
C ARG A 487 34.28 -1.67 -21.68
N ASN A 488 33.07 -1.82 -22.20
CA ASN A 488 32.46 -0.90 -23.16
C ASN A 488 30.92 -0.96 -23.10
N GLY A 489 30.26 -0.01 -23.76
CA GLY A 489 28.80 0.07 -23.80
C GLY A 489 28.20 0.67 -22.53
N THR A 490 26.94 0.33 -22.24
CA THR A 490 26.22 0.81 -21.04
C THR A 490 25.64 -0.35 -20.25
N LEU A 491 25.98 -0.45 -18.96
CA LEU A 491 25.33 -1.34 -18.01
C LEU A 491 24.26 -0.59 -17.19
N VAL A 492 23.05 -1.15 -17.13
CA VAL A 492 21.91 -0.62 -16.37
C VAL A 492 21.53 -1.55 -15.23
N MET A 493 21.33 -0.99 -14.04
CA MET A 493 20.68 -1.71 -12.94
C MET A 493 19.15 -1.59 -13.05
N ALA A 494 18.48 -2.66 -13.46
CA ALA A 494 17.02 -2.68 -13.65
C ALA A 494 16.24 -3.15 -12.41
N ASN A 495 16.93 -3.56 -11.33
CA ASN A 495 16.34 -3.88 -10.03
C ASN A 495 17.32 -3.58 -8.89
N ASP A 496 16.88 -3.74 -7.63
CA ASP A 496 17.74 -3.64 -6.46
C ASP A 496 18.70 -4.84 -6.38
N ASN A 497 19.89 -4.65 -5.81
CA ASN A 497 20.85 -5.74 -5.55
C ASN A 497 21.33 -6.54 -6.79
N VAL A 498 21.22 -5.97 -8.01
CA VAL A 498 21.56 -6.71 -9.24
C VAL A 498 23.06 -6.95 -9.46
N LEU A 499 23.94 -6.27 -8.73
CA LEU A 499 25.38 -6.57 -8.72
C LEU A 499 25.78 -7.57 -7.62
N GLY A 500 24.79 -8.14 -6.93
CA GLY A 500 25.01 -9.07 -5.83
C GLY A 500 26.01 -8.55 -4.80
N LYS A 501 27.05 -9.33 -4.55
CA LYS A 501 28.12 -9.01 -3.60
C LYS A 501 29.44 -8.72 -4.32
N THR A 502 29.37 -8.15 -5.53
CA THR A 502 30.56 -7.80 -6.33
C THR A 502 31.63 -7.13 -5.48
N ALA A 503 32.87 -7.60 -5.59
CA ALA A 503 33.98 -7.11 -4.77
C ALA A 503 34.40 -5.69 -5.20
N ASN A 504 34.52 -5.46 -6.51
CA ASN A 504 34.79 -4.16 -7.10
C ASN A 504 33.96 -3.94 -8.37
N LEU A 505 33.48 -2.72 -8.58
CA LEU A 505 32.91 -2.28 -9.86
C LEU A 505 33.91 -1.36 -10.57
N THR A 506 34.39 -1.78 -11.73
CA THR A 506 35.24 -0.99 -12.63
C THR A 506 34.46 -0.59 -13.87
N VAL A 507 34.53 0.70 -14.26
CA VAL A 507 33.94 1.22 -15.50
C VAL A 507 35.07 1.81 -16.33
N GLU A 508 35.37 1.19 -17.46
CA GLU A 508 36.48 1.61 -18.32
C GLU A 508 36.17 2.88 -19.11
N ASN A 509 37.21 3.49 -19.67
CA ASN A 509 37.08 4.73 -20.42
C ASN A 509 36.19 4.54 -21.66
N GLY A 510 35.09 5.31 -21.74
CA GLY A 510 34.11 5.20 -22.81
C GLY A 510 32.94 4.25 -22.52
N ALA A 511 32.98 3.52 -21.39
CA ALA A 511 31.84 2.76 -20.89
C ALA A 511 30.95 3.64 -19.99
N THR A 512 29.72 3.19 -19.75
CA THR A 512 28.75 3.87 -18.87
C THR A 512 28.10 2.88 -17.92
N PHE A 513 27.90 3.31 -16.68
CA PHE A 513 27.10 2.60 -15.69
C PHE A 513 25.92 3.48 -15.25
N LYS A 514 24.70 2.95 -15.28
CA LYS A 514 23.47 3.67 -14.91
C LYS A 514 22.72 2.93 -13.82
N ASN A 515 22.43 3.65 -12.75
CA ASN A 515 21.46 3.22 -11.74
C ASN A 515 20.09 3.81 -12.08
N GLN A 516 19.07 2.99 -12.36
CA GLN A 516 17.73 3.49 -12.74
C GLN A 516 16.92 4.08 -11.58
N ARG A 517 17.45 4.15 -10.36
CA ARG A 517 16.78 4.85 -9.28
C ARG A 517 17.30 6.28 -9.10
N SER A 518 16.37 7.23 -9.18
CA SER A 518 16.36 8.39 -8.29
C SER A 518 16.57 7.89 -6.85
N CYS A 519 17.79 8.07 -6.36
CA CYS A 519 18.35 7.65 -5.07
C CYS A 519 17.33 7.50 -3.92
N ARG A 520 17.06 6.27 -3.47
CA ARG A 520 16.68 5.91 -2.09
C ARG A 520 17.14 4.48 -1.76
N GLN A 521 18.44 4.34 -1.49
CA GLN A 521 19.06 3.45 -0.50
C GLN A 521 20.53 3.23 -0.87
N LEU A 522 21.40 4.02 -0.25
CA LEU A 522 22.66 3.53 0.26
C LEU A 522 22.67 3.93 1.74
N GLN A 523 23.12 3.02 2.60
CA GLN A 523 23.22 3.19 4.05
C GLN A 523 23.99 4.47 4.46
N PRO A 524 23.84 4.95 5.71
CA PRO A 524 24.02 6.35 6.06
C PRO A 524 25.47 6.70 6.36
N ASP A 525 26.36 6.78 5.36
CA ASP A 525 27.57 7.63 5.50
C ASP A 525 28.38 7.96 4.23
N ARG A 526 27.81 7.94 3.01
CA ARG A 526 28.57 8.39 1.82
C ARG A 526 27.74 9.29 0.92
N ARG A 527 28.16 10.56 0.87
CA ARG A 527 27.57 11.63 0.06
C ARG A 527 27.63 11.27 -1.43
N CYS A 528 26.48 11.31 -2.11
CA CYS A 528 26.39 11.28 -3.57
C CYS A 528 27.21 12.43 -4.19
N VAL A 529 28.15 12.09 -5.07
CA VAL A 529 28.72 13.02 -6.03
C VAL A 529 28.08 12.71 -7.38
N LYS A 530 27.26 13.63 -7.90
CA LYS A 530 26.81 13.60 -9.30
C LYS A 530 28.03 13.85 -10.18
N TYR A 531 28.39 12.89 -11.03
CA TYR A 531 29.13 13.21 -12.25
C TYR A 531 28.10 13.33 -13.37
N SER A 532 28.03 14.54 -13.92
CA SER A 532 27.28 14.92 -15.12
C SER A 532 27.77 14.17 -16.35
#